data_AF-A0A2V7IW17-F1
#
_entry.id   AF-A0A2V7IW17-F1
#
_cell.length_a   1.000
_cell.length_b   1.000
_cell.length_c   1.000
_cell.angle_alpha   90.00
_cell.angle_beta   90.00
_cell.angle_gamma   90.00
#
_symmetry.space_group_name_H-M   'P 1'
#
loop_
_entity.id
_entity.type
_entity.pdbx_description
1 polymer ?
#
loop_
_entity_poly.entity_id
_entity_poly.type
_entity_poly.pdbx_seq_one_letter_code
_entity_poly.pdbx_strand_id
1 'polypeptide(L)'
;MHPSGGRDAGRAVARAVVLLVAIGCSIDDGVRPGPPPPVVVASAVTANPDNVLAAVVTARARFADSVAVGYGLAGAALDSATPAVTTLADSAAVPLFGLAPETRYMLRVVAYGGGQVAGGDTLTLTTGALPAELPRYVASGSDPSPGYVVFAAALYGLVIDNTGRVVWYHRFLNGPGLNFEAEPTGRYYARPPTPDRTDLEPWVEIDPLGNVTRTFGCAGGLQPRFHDLIAELDGSYWVMCDEMRTMDLSGLGGVANAQVMGTVVQHISSAGELLFRWSPFDHFDITDLDPASRTGANVNWTHGNSLDLDSDGNLIVSFRSLSEITKIDTRTGAVLWRMGGLKNQFTFQDAGALAFSFQHGVRLTAPDHLLLLDNLGDPSGSRAERYEYDAPLRTARQTGSYGSSPAVTAALGGSTQDLPGGRTLVSFGPAGRVEEYDASGQVVWRIEGNAGYVFRAQRIRSLYRPGVGSPR
;
A
#
# COMPACT_ATOMS: atom_id res chain seq x y z
N MET A 1 -93.12 36.28 30.17
CA MET A 1 -93.36 36.77 31.54
C MET A 1 -92.47 37.99 31.76
N HIS A 2 -93.10 39.13 32.07
CA HIS A 2 -92.50 40.32 32.69
C HIS A 2 -91.83 39.98 34.05
N PRO A 3 -91.06 40.89 34.71
CA PRO A 3 -90.58 42.22 34.28
C PRO A 3 -89.12 42.60 34.72
N SER A 4 -88.69 43.80 34.25
CA SER A 4 -87.91 44.89 34.91
C SER A 4 -86.81 44.56 35.94
N GLY A 5 -85.63 45.20 36.00
CA GLY A 5 -85.19 46.54 35.61
C GLY A 5 -84.40 47.18 36.78
N GLY A 6 -83.30 47.92 36.53
CA GLY A 6 -82.74 48.88 37.51
C GLY A 6 -81.21 48.93 37.74
N ARG A 7 -80.54 49.82 36.99
CA ARG A 7 -79.48 50.83 37.31
C ARG A 7 -78.19 50.53 38.14
N ASP A 8 -77.07 50.91 37.49
CA ASP A 8 -75.88 51.70 37.90
C ASP A 8 -75.08 51.44 39.18
N ALA A 9 -73.77 51.21 39.00
CA ALA A 9 -72.70 52.04 39.61
C ALA A 9 -71.35 51.74 38.92
N GLY A 10 -70.57 52.80 38.67
CA GLY A 10 -69.43 52.81 37.76
C GLY A 10 -68.11 52.25 38.28
N ARG A 11 -67.14 52.11 37.36
CA ARG A 11 -65.76 52.59 37.52
C ARG A 11 -65.01 52.51 36.19
N ALA A 12 -64.34 53.62 35.87
CA ALA A 12 -63.49 53.80 34.71
C ALA A 12 -62.24 52.90 34.77
N VAL A 13 -61.84 52.35 33.63
CA VAL A 13 -60.48 51.82 33.42
C VAL A 13 -59.86 52.61 32.28
N ALA A 14 -59.04 53.59 32.64
CA ALA A 14 -58.19 54.31 31.71
C ALA A 14 -57.07 53.37 31.22
N ARG A 15 -57.10 53.03 29.93
CA ARG A 15 -55.97 52.40 29.25
C ARG A 15 -54.96 53.50 28.92
N ALA A 16 -53.95 53.67 29.78
CA ALA A 16 -52.80 54.48 29.48
C ALA A 16 -51.94 53.74 28.44
N VAL A 17 -51.95 54.25 27.20
CA VAL A 17 -50.95 53.92 26.19
C VAL A 17 -49.70 54.70 26.58
N VAL A 18 -48.72 54.01 27.14
CA VAL A 18 -47.40 54.59 27.44
C VAL A 18 -46.66 54.77 26.12
N LEU A 19 -46.37 56.04 25.82
CA LEU A 19 -45.48 56.46 24.76
C LEU A 19 -44.04 56.05 25.14
N LEU A 20 -43.58 54.90 24.67
CA LEU A 20 -42.16 54.56 24.70
C LEU A 20 -41.50 55.26 23.51
N VAL A 21 -40.80 56.35 23.82
CA VAL A 21 -39.79 56.95 22.94
C VAL A 21 -38.73 55.88 22.71
N ALA A 22 -38.75 55.26 21.54
CA ALA A 22 -37.64 54.45 21.06
C ALA A 22 -36.47 55.41 20.81
N ILE A 23 -35.63 55.60 21.82
CA ILE A 23 -34.26 56.08 21.61
C ILE A 23 -33.62 54.99 20.77
N GLY A 24 -33.34 55.31 19.50
CA GLY A 24 -32.53 54.47 18.65
C GLY A 24 -31.14 54.35 19.28
N CYS A 25 -30.93 53.29 20.04
CA CYS A 25 -29.59 52.74 20.19
C CYS A 25 -29.31 52.04 18.87
N SER A 26 -28.57 52.72 17.97
CA SER A 26 -27.75 52.00 17.01
C SER A 26 -26.81 51.14 17.84
N ILE A 27 -27.19 49.88 18.02
CA ILE A 27 -26.20 48.86 18.34
C ILE A 27 -25.43 48.77 17.03
N ASP A 28 -24.31 49.46 16.96
CA ASP A 28 -23.24 49.05 16.07
C ASP A 28 -23.02 47.57 16.38
N ASP A 29 -23.57 46.69 15.55
CA ASP A 29 -23.07 45.34 15.41
C ASP A 29 -21.63 45.53 14.92
N GLY A 30 -20.74 45.79 15.88
CA GLY A 30 -19.33 45.99 15.62
C GLY A 30 -18.89 44.78 14.83
N VAL A 31 -18.65 45.01 13.54
CA VAL A 31 -18.11 44.02 12.63
C VAL A 31 -16.82 43.59 13.30
N ARG A 32 -16.83 42.42 13.94
CA ARG A 32 -15.60 41.81 14.45
C ARG A 32 -14.68 41.77 13.23
N PRO A 33 -13.48 42.38 13.29
CA PRO A 33 -12.55 42.29 12.19
C PRO A 33 -12.44 40.81 11.82
N GLY A 34 -12.67 40.49 10.55
CA GLY A 34 -12.42 39.14 10.06
C GLY A 34 -11.00 38.74 10.42
N PRO A 35 -10.71 37.42 10.53
CA PRO A 35 -9.35 36.97 10.76
C PRO A 35 -8.39 37.64 9.76
N PRO A 36 -7.20 38.08 10.20
CA PRO A 36 -6.25 38.72 9.30
C PRO A 36 -5.90 37.79 8.13
N PRO A 37 -5.63 38.34 6.93
CA PRO A 37 -5.27 37.52 5.77
C PRO A 37 -4.00 36.72 6.04
N PRO A 38 -3.88 35.51 5.46
CA PRO A 38 -2.64 34.75 5.53
C PRO A 38 -1.51 35.55 4.89
N VAL A 39 -0.29 35.41 5.41
CA VAL A 39 0.90 36.05 4.86
C VAL A 39 2.06 35.06 4.86
N VAL A 40 2.69 34.86 3.70
CA VAL A 40 3.96 34.14 3.59
C VAL A 40 5.08 35.11 3.96
N VAL A 41 5.75 34.86 5.08
CA VAL A 41 6.81 35.72 5.64
C VAL A 41 8.17 35.37 5.06
N ALA A 42 8.43 34.07 4.83
CA ALA A 42 9.66 33.58 4.25
C ALA A 42 9.41 32.23 3.59
N SER A 43 10.17 31.93 2.54
CA SER A 43 10.19 30.62 1.92
C SER A 43 11.57 30.30 1.35
N ALA A 44 11.92 29.02 1.33
CA ALA A 44 13.15 28.51 0.75
C ALA A 44 12.91 27.12 0.16
N VAL A 45 13.62 26.79 -0.92
CA VAL A 45 13.59 25.45 -1.54
C VAL A 45 14.94 24.76 -1.34
N THR A 46 14.88 23.48 -0.99
CA THR A 46 16.05 22.62 -0.83
C THR A 46 15.85 21.37 -1.68
N ALA A 47 16.77 21.08 -2.59
CA ALA A 47 16.77 19.84 -3.36
C ALA A 47 16.97 18.63 -2.43
N ASN A 48 16.32 17.52 -2.72
CA ASN A 48 16.58 16.28 -2.00
C ASN A 48 17.91 15.68 -2.49
N PRO A 49 18.90 15.45 -1.61
CA PRO A 49 20.21 14.93 -2.00
C PRO A 49 20.16 13.47 -2.50
N ASP A 50 19.18 12.69 -2.06
CA ASP A 50 19.07 11.25 -2.35
C ASP A 50 18.09 10.95 -3.48
N ASN A 51 17.30 11.94 -3.90
CA ASN A 51 16.35 11.83 -5.01
C ASN A 51 16.22 13.16 -5.77
N VAL A 52 16.89 13.25 -6.91
CA VAL A 52 16.90 14.47 -7.75
C VAL A 52 15.53 14.88 -8.30
N LEU A 53 14.52 14.00 -8.23
CA LEU A 53 13.14 14.25 -8.66
C LEU A 53 12.27 14.80 -7.52
N ALA A 54 12.88 15.06 -6.36
CA ALA A 54 12.23 15.56 -5.17
C ALA A 54 12.94 16.79 -4.59
N ALA A 55 12.16 17.61 -3.87
CA ALA A 55 12.65 18.75 -3.12
C ALA A 55 11.73 19.01 -1.92
N VAL A 56 12.17 19.85 -0.99
CA VAL A 56 11.36 20.34 0.11
C VAL A 56 11.34 21.87 0.07
N VAL A 57 10.15 22.45 0.09
CA VAL A 57 9.97 23.89 0.30
C VAL A 57 9.63 24.12 1.76
N THR A 58 10.47 24.86 2.45
CA THR A 58 10.16 25.36 3.79
C THR A 58 9.49 26.71 3.67
N ALA A 59 8.46 26.94 4.47
CA ALA A 59 7.72 28.18 4.50
C ALA A 59 7.44 28.60 5.94
N ARG A 60 7.53 29.91 6.19
CA ARG A 60 6.97 30.55 7.38
C ARG A 60 5.78 31.37 6.95
N ALA A 61 4.58 31.01 7.38
CA ALA A 61 3.33 31.68 7.03
C ALA A 61 2.52 31.99 8.30
N ARG A 62 2.13 33.25 8.47
CA ARG A 62 1.28 33.71 9.59
C ARG A 62 -0.18 33.70 9.15
N PHE A 63 -1.07 33.45 10.12
CA PHE A 63 -2.53 33.43 9.90
C PHE A 63 -2.97 32.47 8.79
N ALA A 64 -2.14 31.46 8.51
CA ALA A 64 -2.38 30.46 7.50
C ALA A 64 -2.68 29.14 8.19
N ASP A 65 -3.81 28.53 7.84
CA ASP A 65 -4.19 27.19 8.28
C ASP A 65 -3.36 26.12 7.55
N SER A 66 -3.00 26.39 6.29
CA SER A 66 -2.18 25.49 5.48
C SER A 66 -1.43 26.23 4.37
N VAL A 67 -0.42 25.56 3.80
CA VAL A 67 0.33 26.03 2.64
C VAL A 67 0.43 24.96 1.57
N ALA A 68 0.41 25.35 0.31
CA ALA A 68 0.78 24.52 -0.83
C ALA A 68 1.89 25.20 -1.63
N VAL A 69 2.49 24.49 -2.57
CA VAL A 69 3.44 25.06 -3.52
C VAL A 69 2.91 24.90 -4.92
N GLY A 70 2.66 26.03 -5.59
CA GLY A 70 2.46 26.06 -7.03
C GLY A 70 3.81 26.02 -7.75
N TYR A 71 3.95 25.21 -8.79
CA TYR A 71 5.20 25.05 -9.53
C TYR A 71 4.95 24.83 -11.03
N GLY A 72 5.96 25.16 -11.83
CA GLY A 72 5.94 25.02 -13.29
C GLY A 72 7.32 25.22 -13.88
N LEU A 73 7.48 24.97 -15.18
CA LEU A 73 8.75 25.19 -15.88
C LEU A 73 9.15 26.67 -15.81
N ALA A 74 10.45 26.95 -15.71
CA ALA A 74 10.94 28.32 -15.70
C ALA A 74 10.55 29.06 -16.98
N GLY A 75 9.90 30.22 -16.82
CA GLY A 75 9.37 31.00 -17.94
C GLY A 75 7.96 30.59 -18.40
N ALA A 76 7.33 29.59 -17.76
CA ALA A 76 5.96 29.16 -18.02
C ALA A 76 5.02 29.48 -16.85
N ALA A 77 3.73 29.17 -17.00
CA ALA A 77 2.75 29.27 -15.92
C ALA A 77 3.02 28.21 -14.84
N LEU A 78 2.65 28.52 -13.60
CA LEU A 78 2.63 27.55 -12.50
C LEU A 78 1.35 26.71 -12.62
N ASP A 79 1.40 25.67 -13.43
CA ASP A 79 0.26 24.83 -13.79
C ASP A 79 0.10 23.58 -12.90
N SER A 80 1.05 23.35 -12.00
CA SER A 80 1.07 22.24 -11.06
C SER A 80 1.05 22.74 -9.61
N ALA A 81 0.51 21.94 -8.70
CA ALA A 81 0.50 22.27 -7.26
C ALA A 81 0.65 21.03 -6.39
N THR A 82 1.32 21.17 -5.26
CA THR A 82 1.34 20.14 -4.21
C THR A 82 0.00 20.10 -3.47
N PRO A 83 -0.33 19.00 -2.77
CA PRO A 83 -1.32 19.05 -1.70
C PRO A 83 -0.95 20.12 -0.66
N ALA A 84 -1.96 20.70 -0.03
CA ALA A 84 -1.75 21.63 1.07
C ALA A 84 -1.31 20.88 2.33
N VAL A 85 -0.34 21.43 3.04
CA VAL A 85 0.20 20.94 4.32
C VAL A 85 -0.17 21.93 5.41
N THR A 86 -0.69 21.44 6.53
CA THR A 86 -1.02 22.26 7.70
C THR A 86 0.22 22.93 8.26
N THR A 87 0.10 24.19 8.67
CA THR A 87 1.18 24.90 9.35
C THR A 87 1.26 24.47 10.82
N LEU A 88 2.47 24.40 11.36
CA LEU A 88 2.73 24.14 12.77
C LEU A 88 3.62 25.24 13.31
N ALA A 89 3.12 26.03 14.27
CA ALA A 89 3.80 27.23 14.78
C ALA A 89 4.29 28.15 13.63
N ASP A 90 3.35 28.53 12.75
CA ASP A 90 3.59 29.33 11.54
C ASP A 90 4.56 28.70 10.52
N SER A 91 4.99 27.45 10.70
CA SER A 91 6.03 26.82 9.87
C SER A 91 5.49 25.60 9.14
N ALA A 92 5.97 25.37 7.92
CA ALA A 92 5.59 24.19 7.14
C ALA A 92 6.75 23.73 6.26
N ALA A 93 6.82 22.42 6.04
CA ALA A 93 7.70 21.78 5.08
C ALA A 93 6.82 21.06 4.05
N VAL A 94 6.87 21.53 2.80
CA VAL A 94 6.05 21.02 1.71
C VAL A 94 6.94 20.20 0.78
N PRO A 95 6.79 18.87 0.72
CA PRO A 95 7.51 18.07 -0.26
C PRO A 95 7.04 18.40 -1.68
N LEU A 96 7.95 18.30 -2.64
CA LEU A 96 7.66 18.26 -4.07
C LEU A 96 8.21 16.95 -4.61
N PHE A 97 7.38 16.26 -5.39
CA PHE A 97 7.71 14.97 -6.01
C PHE A 97 7.39 14.97 -7.50
N GLY A 98 7.99 14.03 -8.24
CA GLY A 98 7.68 13.80 -9.65
C GLY A 98 8.27 14.83 -10.62
N LEU A 99 9.23 15.64 -10.16
CA LEU A 99 9.92 16.62 -10.99
C LEU A 99 10.67 15.91 -12.13
N ALA A 100 10.87 16.59 -13.25
CA ALA A 100 11.71 16.11 -14.34
C ALA A 100 13.20 16.34 -13.99
N PRO A 101 14.13 15.45 -14.39
CA PRO A 101 15.56 15.67 -14.18
C PRO A 101 16.09 16.81 -15.05
N GLU A 102 17.24 17.39 -14.67
CA GLU A 102 17.94 18.44 -15.43
C GLU A 102 17.04 19.60 -15.87
N THR A 103 16.03 19.92 -15.06
CA THR A 103 14.95 20.84 -15.41
C THR A 103 14.90 22.00 -14.43
N ARG A 104 14.74 23.21 -14.97
CA ARG A 104 14.59 24.43 -14.18
C ARG A 104 13.11 24.73 -13.93
N TYR A 105 12.74 24.82 -12.65
CA TYR A 105 11.40 25.12 -12.15
C TYR A 105 11.33 26.50 -11.51
N MET A 106 10.16 27.13 -11.64
CA MET A 106 9.73 28.24 -10.79
C MET A 106 8.70 27.72 -9.78
N LEU A 107 8.76 28.20 -8.55
CA LEU A 107 7.86 27.80 -7.48
C LEU A 107 7.32 29.02 -6.74
N ARG A 108 6.13 28.89 -6.16
CA ARG A 108 5.55 29.90 -5.28
C ARG A 108 4.77 29.21 -4.16
N VAL A 109 5.07 29.60 -2.92
CA VAL A 109 4.26 29.19 -1.77
C VAL A 109 2.91 29.91 -1.83
N VAL A 110 1.84 29.16 -1.61
CA VAL A 110 0.46 29.65 -1.52
C VAL A 110 -0.06 29.31 -0.12
N ALA A 111 -0.37 30.33 0.67
CA ALA A 111 -0.91 30.19 2.01
C ALA A 111 -2.43 30.39 2.01
N TYR A 112 -3.12 29.54 2.75
CA TYR A 112 -4.58 29.55 2.90
C TYR A 112 -4.92 29.81 4.36
N GLY A 113 -5.82 30.75 4.63
CA GLY A 113 -6.23 31.09 6.00
C GLY A 113 -7.51 31.92 6.03
N GLY A 114 -8.47 31.57 6.88
CA GLY A 114 -9.70 32.36 7.05
C GLY A 114 -10.53 32.54 5.78
N GLY A 115 -10.49 31.57 4.85
CA GLY A 115 -11.14 31.65 3.54
C GLY A 115 -10.42 32.53 2.50
N GLN A 116 -9.23 33.03 2.84
CA GLN A 116 -8.39 33.89 2.00
C GLN A 116 -7.12 33.15 1.55
N VAL A 117 -6.49 33.69 0.50
CA VAL A 117 -5.30 33.11 -0.14
C VAL A 117 -4.25 34.19 -0.31
N ALA A 118 -2.99 33.87 0.00
CA ALA A 118 -1.85 34.75 -0.24
C ALA A 118 -0.68 34.00 -0.87
N GLY A 119 -0.07 34.60 -1.88
CA GLY A 119 1.14 34.07 -2.51
C GLY A 119 2.40 34.67 -1.89
N GLY A 120 3.43 33.85 -1.71
CA GLY A 120 4.78 34.30 -1.34
C GLY A 120 5.63 34.70 -2.54
N ASP A 121 6.92 34.90 -2.26
CA ASP A 121 7.92 35.17 -3.28
C ASP A 121 8.14 33.96 -4.21
N THR A 122 8.66 34.26 -5.40
CA THR A 122 9.01 33.25 -6.38
C THR A 122 10.37 32.64 -6.06
N LEU A 123 10.41 31.31 -5.98
CA LEU A 123 11.61 30.51 -5.81
C LEU A 123 12.02 29.88 -7.15
N THR A 124 13.28 29.46 -7.26
CA THR A 124 13.80 28.70 -8.41
C THR A 124 14.48 27.44 -7.92
N LEU A 125 14.28 26.33 -8.63
CA LEU A 125 14.95 25.06 -8.41
C LEU A 125 15.44 24.52 -9.77
N THR A 126 16.65 23.97 -9.82
CA THR A 126 17.09 23.16 -10.96
C THR A 126 17.36 21.76 -10.45
N THR A 127 16.69 20.76 -11.01
CA THR A 127 16.92 19.35 -10.65
C THR A 127 18.21 18.83 -11.28
N GLY A 128 18.81 17.81 -10.65
CA GLY A 128 20.02 17.16 -11.15
C GLY A 128 19.74 16.10 -12.22
N ALA A 129 20.82 15.52 -12.76
CA ALA A 129 20.75 14.34 -13.62
C ALA A 129 20.35 13.09 -12.81
N LEU A 130 19.62 12.17 -13.45
CA LEU A 130 19.35 10.85 -12.86
C LEU A 130 20.64 10.05 -12.67
N PRO A 131 20.73 9.20 -11.63
CA PRO A 131 21.83 8.24 -11.51
C PRO A 131 21.98 7.41 -12.80
N ALA A 132 23.22 7.24 -13.26
CA ALA A 132 23.49 6.57 -14.55
C ALA A 132 23.05 5.11 -14.56
N GLU A 133 23.06 4.46 -13.39
CA GLU A 133 22.65 3.08 -13.19
C GLU A 133 21.14 2.91 -12.94
N LEU A 134 20.37 4.00 -12.86
CA LEU A 134 18.94 3.94 -12.61
C LEU A 134 18.24 3.23 -13.79
N PRO A 135 17.49 2.15 -13.54
CA PRO A 135 16.75 1.46 -14.58
C PRO A 135 15.79 2.40 -15.33
N ARG A 136 15.77 2.29 -16.66
CA ARG A 136 14.85 3.03 -17.54
C ARG A 136 13.75 2.11 -18.03
N TYR A 137 12.54 2.65 -18.13
CA TYR A 137 11.37 1.94 -18.62
C TYR A 137 10.66 2.78 -19.65
N VAL A 138 9.93 2.10 -20.52
CA VAL A 138 8.85 2.67 -21.32
C VAL A 138 7.59 1.92 -20.91
N ALA A 139 6.42 2.49 -21.13
CA ALA A 139 5.18 1.77 -20.98
C ALA A 139 4.23 2.09 -22.13
N SER A 140 3.38 1.13 -22.47
CA SER A 140 2.39 1.24 -23.53
C SER A 140 1.02 0.81 -23.03
N GLY A 141 -0.02 1.22 -23.74
CA GLY A 141 -1.42 1.03 -23.34
C GLY A 141 -2.21 2.31 -23.46
N SER A 142 -3.42 2.24 -24.00
CA SER A 142 -4.26 3.41 -24.23
C SER A 142 -5.16 3.75 -23.03
N ASP A 143 -5.31 2.82 -22.09
CA ASP A 143 -6.27 2.95 -21.00
C ASP A 143 -5.72 2.38 -19.68
N PRO A 144 -4.57 2.87 -19.16
CA PRO A 144 -4.10 2.51 -17.83
C PRO A 144 -4.98 3.11 -16.73
N SER A 145 -5.09 2.42 -15.59
CA SER A 145 -5.62 3.04 -14.38
C SER A 145 -4.79 4.28 -14.01
N PRO A 146 -5.42 5.32 -13.43
CA PRO A 146 -4.70 6.53 -13.03
C PRO A 146 -3.68 6.23 -11.91
N GLY A 147 -2.70 7.11 -11.76
CA GLY A 147 -1.68 7.03 -10.72
C GLY A 147 -0.34 6.52 -11.25
N TYR A 148 0.32 5.71 -10.43
CA TYR A 148 1.71 5.30 -10.61
C TYR A 148 1.89 3.82 -10.28
N VAL A 149 2.98 3.21 -10.74
CA VAL A 149 3.34 1.83 -10.41
C VAL A 149 4.63 1.80 -9.60
N VAL A 150 4.59 1.11 -8.47
CA VAL A 150 5.65 0.96 -7.47
C VAL A 150 6.22 -0.44 -7.56
N PHE A 151 7.54 -0.57 -7.57
CA PHE A 151 8.23 -1.86 -7.51
C PHE A 151 9.72 -1.70 -7.19
N ALA A 152 10.39 -2.81 -6.91
CA ALA A 152 11.85 -2.86 -6.81
C ALA A 152 12.49 -3.32 -8.12
N ALA A 153 13.60 -2.70 -8.50
CA ALA A 153 14.44 -3.17 -9.60
C ALA A 153 15.91 -2.77 -9.40
N ALA A 154 16.82 -3.69 -9.72
CA ALA A 154 18.25 -3.53 -9.48
C ALA A 154 18.52 -3.08 -8.04
N LEU A 155 19.15 -1.92 -7.82
CA LEU A 155 19.45 -1.37 -6.49
C LEU A 155 18.39 -0.39 -5.97
N TYR A 156 17.20 -0.36 -6.57
CA TYR A 156 16.24 0.72 -6.33
C TYR A 156 14.85 0.22 -5.98
N GLY A 157 14.20 0.94 -5.07
CA GLY A 157 12.75 1.05 -5.01
C GLY A 157 12.35 2.20 -5.92
N LEU A 158 11.38 1.97 -6.81
CA LEU A 158 11.03 2.88 -7.89
C LEU A 158 9.53 3.13 -7.92
N VAL A 159 9.17 4.32 -8.38
CA VAL A 159 7.81 4.64 -8.81
C VAL A 159 7.86 5.20 -10.23
N ILE A 160 7.05 4.64 -11.13
CA ILE A 160 6.91 5.10 -12.51
C ILE A 160 5.51 5.64 -12.77
N ASP A 161 5.39 6.61 -13.68
CA ASP A 161 4.09 6.99 -14.25
C ASP A 161 3.67 6.05 -15.40
N ASN A 162 2.46 6.28 -15.93
CA ASN A 162 1.89 5.44 -16.99
C ASN A 162 2.64 5.49 -18.34
N THR A 163 3.64 6.36 -18.49
CA THR A 163 4.53 6.38 -19.66
C THR A 163 5.81 5.55 -19.46
N GLY A 164 6.04 5.06 -18.24
CA GLY A 164 7.28 4.38 -17.84
C GLY A 164 8.35 5.31 -17.26
N ARG A 165 8.09 6.62 -17.20
CA ARG A 165 9.04 7.58 -16.62
C ARG A 165 9.13 7.37 -15.11
N VAL A 166 10.35 7.22 -14.60
CA VAL A 166 10.61 7.23 -13.16
C VAL A 166 10.28 8.61 -12.60
N VAL A 167 9.39 8.65 -11.60
CA VAL A 167 8.93 9.87 -10.93
C VAL A 167 9.39 9.96 -9.48
N TRP A 168 9.88 8.86 -8.93
CA TRP A 168 10.45 8.78 -7.60
C TRP A 168 11.36 7.54 -7.51
N TYR A 169 12.43 7.62 -6.72
CA TYR A 169 13.27 6.46 -6.41
C TYR A 169 13.90 6.56 -5.03
N HIS A 170 14.32 5.41 -4.50
CA HIS A 170 15.17 5.25 -3.32
C HIS A 170 16.24 4.21 -3.60
N ARG A 171 17.51 4.54 -3.33
CA ARG A 171 18.67 3.68 -3.60
C ARG A 171 19.03 2.85 -2.38
N PHE A 172 19.14 1.54 -2.55
CA PHE A 172 19.63 0.60 -1.55
C PHE A 172 21.12 0.31 -1.79
N LEU A 173 21.94 0.48 -0.75
CA LEU A 173 23.41 0.44 -0.89
C LEU A 173 23.98 -0.98 -1.04
N ASN A 174 23.31 -1.98 -0.45
CA ASN A 174 23.88 -3.32 -0.27
C ASN A 174 23.28 -4.37 -1.23
N GLY A 175 22.36 -3.97 -2.09
CA GLY A 175 21.67 -4.86 -3.02
C GLY A 175 20.21 -4.47 -3.24
N PRO A 176 19.39 -5.32 -3.88
CA PRO A 176 18.01 -4.99 -4.18
C PRO A 176 17.18 -4.84 -2.90
N GLY A 177 16.46 -3.73 -2.76
CA GLY A 177 15.39 -3.61 -1.77
C GLY A 177 14.17 -4.38 -2.23
N LEU A 178 14.27 -5.71 -2.23
CA LEU A 178 13.19 -6.61 -2.65
C LEU A 178 11.90 -6.31 -1.88
N ASN A 179 10.78 -6.58 -2.55
CA ASN A 179 9.43 -6.31 -2.04
C ASN A 179 9.20 -4.85 -1.64
N PHE A 180 9.66 -3.92 -2.49
CA PHE A 180 9.37 -2.50 -2.35
C PHE A 180 7.89 -2.23 -2.65
N GLU A 181 7.11 -2.01 -1.60
CA GLU A 181 5.65 -1.90 -1.64
C GLU A 181 5.18 -0.68 -0.84
N ALA A 182 3.97 -0.20 -1.13
CA ALA A 182 3.34 0.89 -0.39
C ALA A 182 2.24 0.34 0.51
N GLU A 183 2.33 0.62 1.80
CA GLU A 183 1.42 0.09 2.81
C GLU A 183 0.32 1.10 3.18
N PRO A 184 -0.81 0.67 3.77
CA PRO A 184 -1.91 1.55 4.19
C PRO A 184 -1.48 2.72 5.09
N THR A 185 -0.33 2.62 5.76
CA THR A 185 0.27 3.68 6.57
C THR A 185 0.72 4.90 5.76
N GLY A 186 0.71 4.82 4.42
CA GLY A 186 1.18 5.89 3.54
C GLY A 186 2.70 5.95 3.41
N ARG A 187 3.38 4.84 3.72
CA ARG A 187 4.83 4.69 3.66
C ARG A 187 5.22 3.53 2.76
N TYR A 188 6.47 3.52 2.34
CA TYR A 188 7.03 2.41 1.60
C TYR A 188 7.75 1.44 2.53
N TYR A 189 7.74 0.17 2.16
CA TYR A 189 8.42 -0.88 2.91
C TYR A 189 9.27 -1.72 1.97
N ALA A 190 10.41 -2.17 2.45
CA ALA A 190 11.29 -3.07 1.70
C ALA A 190 12.09 -3.95 2.65
N ARG A 191 12.65 -5.02 2.12
CA ARG A 191 13.59 -5.88 2.83
C ARG A 191 14.94 -5.89 2.10
N PRO A 192 15.78 -4.87 2.31
CA PRO A 192 17.09 -4.80 1.70
C PRO A 192 18.07 -5.75 2.37
N PRO A 193 19.10 -6.22 1.63
CA PRO A 193 20.20 -6.95 2.24
C PRO A 193 21.06 -6.05 3.12
N THR A 194 21.75 -6.67 4.06
CA THR A 194 22.76 -6.06 4.93
C THR A 194 24.17 -6.25 4.34
N PRO A 195 25.17 -5.45 4.74
CA PRO A 195 26.55 -5.66 4.30
C PRO A 195 27.12 -7.00 4.78
N ASP A 196 26.76 -7.43 5.99
CA ASP A 196 27.15 -8.72 6.56
C ASP A 196 26.08 -9.77 6.26
N ARG A 197 26.48 -10.89 5.66
CA ARG A 197 25.59 -12.00 5.29
C ARG A 197 25.15 -12.86 6.47
N THR A 198 25.73 -12.62 7.66
CA THR A 198 25.35 -13.29 8.90
C THR A 198 24.27 -12.51 9.67
N ASP A 199 24.02 -11.26 9.30
CA ASP A 199 22.95 -10.47 9.88
C ASP A 199 21.58 -11.02 9.50
N LEU A 200 20.62 -10.86 10.41
CA LEU A 200 19.22 -11.02 10.07
C LEU A 200 18.79 -9.82 9.24
N GLU A 201 18.62 -10.02 7.94
CA GLU A 201 18.25 -8.93 7.02
C GLU A 201 16.87 -8.36 7.43
N PRO A 202 16.78 -7.06 7.77
CA PRO A 202 15.58 -6.49 8.34
C PRO A 202 14.61 -5.96 7.27
N TRP A 203 13.38 -5.69 7.70
CA TRP A 203 12.50 -4.80 6.98
C TRP A 203 12.79 -3.35 7.36
N VAL A 204 12.61 -2.44 6.40
CA VAL A 204 12.73 -1.01 6.59
C VAL A 204 11.43 -0.31 6.19
N GLU A 205 11.03 0.67 6.99
CA GLU A 205 9.94 1.61 6.69
C GLU A 205 10.55 2.92 6.18
N ILE A 206 10.11 3.36 5.00
CA ILE A 206 10.64 4.51 4.27
C ILE A 206 9.51 5.54 4.10
N ASP A 207 9.73 6.77 4.55
CA ASP A 207 8.76 7.85 4.34
C ASP A 207 8.75 8.33 2.86
N PRO A 208 7.74 9.11 2.42
CA PRO A 208 7.70 9.61 1.04
C PRO A 208 8.90 10.49 0.63
N LEU A 209 9.65 11.07 1.58
CA LEU A 209 10.87 11.81 1.31
C LEU A 209 12.08 10.90 1.07
N GLY A 210 11.95 9.60 1.33
CA GLY A 210 13.01 8.61 1.15
C GLY A 210 13.81 8.33 2.42
N ASN A 211 13.41 8.88 3.58
CA ASN A 211 14.09 8.60 4.84
C ASN A 211 13.67 7.24 5.38
N VAL A 212 14.63 6.41 5.79
CA VAL A 212 14.35 5.22 6.60
C VAL A 212 13.96 5.69 8.00
N THR A 213 12.70 5.45 8.36
CA THR A 213 12.11 5.91 9.64
C THR A 213 12.03 4.81 10.69
N ARG A 214 12.07 3.54 10.28
CA ARG A 214 12.05 2.39 11.18
C ARG A 214 12.75 1.20 10.53
N THR A 215 13.38 0.37 11.36
CA THR A 215 13.92 -0.94 10.99
C THR A 215 13.32 -1.97 11.94
N PHE A 216 12.84 -3.10 11.41
CA PHE A 216 12.15 -4.11 12.20
C PHE A 216 12.27 -5.50 11.58
N GLY A 217 11.85 -6.53 12.30
CA GLY A 217 12.03 -7.92 11.88
C GLY A 217 11.22 -8.89 12.73
N CYS A 218 11.65 -10.14 12.79
CA CYS A 218 10.99 -11.19 13.53
C CYS A 218 11.49 -11.26 14.97
N ALA A 219 10.62 -11.67 15.89
CA ALA A 219 10.99 -12.00 17.25
C ALA A 219 11.73 -13.36 17.31
N GLY A 220 12.55 -13.54 18.35
CA GLY A 220 13.23 -14.81 18.63
C GLY A 220 14.43 -15.12 17.73
N GLY A 221 15.01 -14.11 17.07
CA GLY A 221 16.19 -14.29 16.22
C GLY A 221 15.92 -15.04 14.92
N LEU A 222 14.65 -15.10 14.48
CA LEU A 222 14.30 -15.70 13.19
C LEU A 222 14.60 -14.72 12.07
N GLN A 223 14.97 -15.24 10.90
CA GLN A 223 15.20 -14.45 9.70
C GLN A 223 13.86 -13.97 9.12
N PRO A 224 13.62 -12.65 8.98
CA PRO A 224 12.47 -12.16 8.23
C PRO A 224 12.56 -12.58 6.77
N ARG A 225 11.46 -13.15 6.25
CA ARG A 225 11.30 -13.38 4.82
C ARG A 225 11.02 -12.04 4.14
N PHE A 226 11.55 -11.86 2.94
CA PHE A 226 11.30 -10.65 2.13
C PHE A 226 9.95 -10.66 1.41
N HIS A 227 9.14 -11.72 1.55
CA HIS A 227 8.06 -11.97 0.60
C HIS A 227 6.85 -11.07 0.79
N ASP A 228 6.47 -10.77 2.04
CA ASP A 228 5.26 -10.01 2.35
C ASP A 228 5.24 -9.56 3.80
N LEU A 229 4.49 -8.50 4.08
CA LEU A 229 4.10 -8.07 5.42
C LEU A 229 2.74 -7.37 5.37
N ILE A 230 2.14 -7.17 6.53
CA ILE A 230 0.98 -6.27 6.68
C ILE A 230 1.36 -5.25 7.74
N ALA A 231 1.43 -3.97 7.39
CA ALA A 231 1.66 -2.90 8.36
C ALA A 231 0.35 -2.27 8.83
N GLU A 232 0.21 -2.07 10.14
CA GLU A 232 -0.97 -1.49 10.77
C GLU A 232 -0.72 -0.04 11.23
N LEU A 233 -1.79 0.75 11.40
CA LEU A 233 -1.68 2.19 11.69
C LEU A 233 -1.15 2.51 13.08
N ASP A 234 -1.33 1.60 14.04
CA ASP A 234 -0.78 1.71 15.39
C ASP A 234 0.72 1.30 15.45
N GLY A 235 1.27 0.88 14.31
CA GLY A 235 2.65 0.47 14.14
C GLY A 235 2.93 -0.99 14.46
N SER A 236 1.92 -1.81 14.81
CA SER A 236 2.10 -3.26 14.75
C SER A 236 2.18 -3.76 13.31
N TYR A 237 2.66 -4.98 13.14
CA TYR A 237 2.82 -5.58 11.83
C TYR A 237 2.75 -7.10 11.89
N TRP A 238 2.25 -7.69 10.81
CA TRP A 238 2.31 -9.11 10.55
C TRP A 238 3.47 -9.44 9.61
N VAL A 239 4.26 -10.45 9.95
CA VAL A 239 5.47 -10.80 9.20
C VAL A 239 5.65 -12.31 9.10
N MET A 240 6.28 -12.75 8.01
CA MET A 240 6.71 -14.13 7.82
C MET A 240 8.20 -14.29 8.13
N CYS A 241 8.54 -15.40 8.79
CA CYS A 241 9.88 -15.68 9.28
C CYS A 241 10.30 -17.11 8.91
N ASP A 242 11.59 -17.33 8.68
CA ASP A 242 12.13 -18.67 8.46
C ASP A 242 12.54 -19.32 9.79
N GLU A 243 12.00 -20.51 10.05
CA GLU A 243 12.41 -21.40 11.13
C GLU A 243 13.00 -22.69 10.53
N MET A 244 14.24 -22.99 10.90
CA MET A 244 14.94 -24.20 10.46
C MET A 244 14.89 -25.27 11.55
N ARG A 245 14.51 -26.51 11.18
CA ARG A 245 14.62 -27.69 12.05
C ARG A 245 15.39 -28.81 11.36
N THR A 246 16.21 -29.52 12.11
CA THR A 246 16.82 -30.77 11.64
C THR A 246 15.81 -31.92 11.82
N MET A 247 15.51 -32.65 10.77
CA MET A 247 14.53 -33.76 10.79
C MET A 247 15.08 -35.00 10.09
N ASP A 248 14.69 -36.18 10.58
CA ASP A 248 14.95 -37.46 9.92
C ASP A 248 13.85 -37.76 8.91
N LEU A 249 14.21 -37.69 7.61
CA LEU A 249 13.31 -38.00 6.50
C LEU A 249 13.69 -39.31 5.79
N SER A 250 14.58 -40.13 6.36
CA SER A 250 15.07 -41.36 5.74
C SER A 250 13.94 -42.38 5.49
N GLY A 251 13.00 -42.51 6.43
CA GLY A 251 11.79 -43.33 6.28
C GLY A 251 10.80 -42.83 5.22
N LEU A 252 11.01 -41.62 4.70
CA LEU A 252 10.16 -40.95 3.72
C LEU A 252 10.82 -40.82 2.33
N GLY A 253 11.97 -41.46 2.14
CA GLY A 253 12.78 -41.41 0.91
C GLY A 253 13.78 -40.25 0.85
N GLY A 254 13.92 -39.47 1.93
CA GLY A 254 14.89 -38.39 2.07
C GLY A 254 16.13 -38.78 2.87
N VAL A 255 16.79 -37.79 3.48
CA VAL A 255 18.00 -37.99 4.29
C VAL A 255 17.71 -37.89 5.78
N ALA A 256 18.55 -38.52 6.61
CA ALA A 256 18.33 -38.61 8.06
C ALA A 256 18.57 -37.30 8.85
N ASN A 257 19.24 -36.32 8.25
CA ASN A 257 19.55 -35.04 8.90
C ASN A 257 19.17 -33.87 7.98
N ALA A 258 17.96 -33.90 7.42
CA ALA A 258 17.48 -32.85 6.53
C ALA A 258 17.27 -31.54 7.32
N GLN A 259 17.75 -30.43 6.77
CA GLN A 259 17.45 -29.08 7.23
C GLN A 259 16.12 -28.64 6.61
N VAL A 260 15.05 -28.67 7.40
CA VAL A 260 13.68 -28.36 6.96
C VAL A 260 13.34 -26.93 7.34
N MET A 261 12.99 -26.12 6.34
CA MET A 261 12.60 -24.72 6.51
C MET A 261 11.08 -24.57 6.54
N GLY A 262 10.55 -24.17 7.69
CA GLY A 262 9.16 -23.78 7.88
C GLY A 262 8.99 -22.25 7.88
N THR A 263 7.88 -21.75 7.35
CA THR A 263 7.53 -20.34 7.40
C THR A 263 6.58 -20.07 8.57
N VAL A 264 7.11 -19.43 9.61
CA VAL A 264 6.38 -18.95 10.78
C VAL A 264 5.71 -17.62 10.44
N VAL A 265 4.51 -17.38 10.98
CA VAL A 265 3.84 -16.07 10.92
C VAL A 265 3.84 -15.47 12.32
N GLN A 266 4.18 -14.18 12.43
CA GLN A 266 4.18 -13.43 13.68
C GLN A 266 3.37 -12.15 13.55
N HIS A 267 2.72 -11.74 14.64
CA HIS A 267 2.21 -10.37 14.85
C HIS A 267 3.05 -9.72 15.92
N ILE A 268 3.59 -8.54 15.64
CA ILE A 268 4.54 -7.85 16.51
C ILE A 268 4.04 -6.43 16.76
N SER A 269 4.08 -5.99 18.01
CA SER A 269 3.66 -4.65 18.41
C SER A 269 4.59 -3.56 17.87
N SER A 270 4.16 -2.30 17.91
CA SER A 270 5.03 -1.16 17.59
C SER A 270 6.29 -1.08 18.47
N ALA A 271 6.22 -1.61 19.70
CA ALA A 271 7.32 -1.71 20.65
C ALA A 271 8.25 -2.94 20.43
N GLY A 272 7.91 -3.83 19.49
CA GLY A 272 8.69 -5.04 19.20
C GLY A 272 8.31 -6.27 20.03
N GLU A 273 7.17 -6.23 20.73
CA GLU A 273 6.68 -7.36 21.51
C GLU A 273 5.97 -8.38 20.62
N LEU A 274 6.21 -9.67 20.83
CA LEU A 274 5.53 -10.74 20.10
C LEU A 274 4.09 -10.89 20.63
N LEU A 275 3.11 -10.53 19.79
CA LEU A 275 1.68 -10.59 20.12
C LEU A 275 1.06 -11.94 19.71
N PHE A 276 1.50 -12.49 18.59
CA PHE A 276 1.04 -13.77 18.06
C PHE A 276 2.18 -14.50 17.34
N ARG A 277 2.18 -15.83 17.41
CA ARG A 277 3.07 -16.70 16.65
C ARG A 277 2.32 -17.95 16.20
N TRP A 278 2.43 -18.25 14.92
CA TRP A 278 1.95 -19.50 14.33
C TRP A 278 3.12 -20.20 13.61
N SER A 279 3.35 -21.49 13.90
CA SER A 279 4.44 -22.26 13.29
C SER A 279 3.90 -23.49 12.56
N PRO A 280 4.28 -23.72 11.28
CA PRO A 280 3.79 -24.87 10.53
C PRO A 280 4.23 -26.20 11.16
N PHE A 281 5.31 -26.21 11.94
CA PHE A 281 5.76 -27.41 12.64
C PHE A 281 4.79 -27.90 13.72
N ASP A 282 3.88 -27.05 14.18
CA ASP A 282 2.87 -27.40 15.19
C ASP A 282 1.53 -27.79 14.54
N HIS A 283 1.36 -27.51 13.24
CA HIS A 283 0.06 -27.56 12.57
C HIS A 283 0.02 -28.41 11.29
N PHE A 284 1.16 -28.66 10.64
CA PHE A 284 1.26 -29.42 9.40
C PHE A 284 2.18 -30.64 9.57
N ASP A 285 2.04 -31.59 8.64
CA ASP A 285 2.92 -32.75 8.55
C ASP A 285 3.90 -32.57 7.38
N ILE A 286 5.16 -33.01 7.54
CA ILE A 286 6.16 -32.94 6.46
C ILE A 286 5.72 -33.71 5.20
N THR A 287 4.79 -34.67 5.34
CA THR A 287 4.15 -35.42 4.24
C THR A 287 3.11 -34.60 3.47
N ASP A 288 2.77 -33.39 3.90
CA ASP A 288 1.95 -32.44 3.15
C ASP A 288 2.70 -31.88 1.94
N LEU A 289 4.04 -31.97 1.95
CA LEU A 289 4.90 -31.63 0.81
C LEU A 289 4.99 -32.79 -0.17
N ASP A 290 5.07 -32.47 -1.46
CA ASP A 290 5.28 -33.46 -2.51
C ASP A 290 6.50 -34.37 -2.21
N PRO A 291 6.38 -35.70 -2.37
CA PRO A 291 7.46 -36.64 -2.08
C PRO A 291 8.78 -36.33 -2.79
N ALA A 292 8.76 -35.80 -4.01
CA ALA A 292 9.98 -35.43 -4.72
C ALA A 292 10.69 -34.23 -4.09
N SER A 293 9.93 -33.34 -3.44
CA SER A 293 10.43 -32.08 -2.86
C SER A 293 11.01 -32.21 -1.45
N ARG A 294 10.98 -33.41 -0.85
CA ARG A 294 11.50 -33.69 0.51
C ARG A 294 12.71 -34.63 0.55
N THR A 295 13.36 -34.86 -0.59
CA THR A 295 14.45 -35.84 -0.70
C THR A 295 15.84 -35.26 -0.40
N GLY A 296 16.01 -33.95 -0.53
CA GLY A 296 17.29 -33.26 -0.37
C GLY A 296 17.71 -32.99 1.07
N ALA A 297 18.98 -32.61 1.26
CA ALA A 297 19.51 -32.21 2.57
C ALA A 297 18.96 -30.86 3.06
N ASN A 298 18.47 -30.01 2.17
CA ASN A 298 17.73 -28.80 2.50
C ASN A 298 16.34 -28.91 1.90
N VAL A 299 15.31 -28.83 2.74
CA VAL A 299 13.90 -28.97 2.34
C VAL A 299 13.19 -27.66 2.59
N ASN A 300 12.77 -26.99 1.52
CA ASN A 300 11.99 -25.76 1.60
C ASN A 300 10.50 -26.11 1.74
N TRP A 301 10.08 -26.40 2.97
CA TRP A 301 8.85 -27.15 3.22
C TRP A 301 7.58 -26.37 2.89
N THR A 302 7.35 -25.25 3.55
CA THR A 302 6.09 -24.51 3.41
C THR A 302 6.21 -23.34 2.44
N HIS A 303 7.34 -22.62 2.48
CA HIS A 303 7.62 -21.47 1.63
C HIS A 303 6.44 -20.49 1.59
N GLY A 304 6.10 -19.92 2.74
CA GLY A 304 5.10 -18.85 2.82
C GLY A 304 5.56 -17.64 2.01
N ASN A 305 4.69 -17.12 1.15
CA ASN A 305 5.03 -16.03 0.22
C ASN A 305 4.03 -14.88 0.16
N SER A 306 2.88 -15.02 0.81
CA SER A 306 1.93 -13.94 1.00
C SER A 306 1.01 -14.21 2.17
N LEU A 307 0.55 -13.13 2.81
CA LEU A 307 -0.49 -13.17 3.83
C LEU A 307 -1.48 -12.02 3.64
N ASP A 308 -2.70 -12.20 4.11
CA ASP A 308 -3.72 -11.17 4.21
C ASP A 308 -4.63 -11.42 5.43
N LEU A 309 -5.35 -10.40 5.91
CA LEU A 309 -6.27 -10.51 7.06
C LEU A 309 -7.73 -10.48 6.63
N ASP A 310 -8.47 -11.57 6.72
CA ASP A 310 -9.89 -11.55 6.41
C ASP A 310 -10.68 -10.59 7.33
N SER A 311 -11.87 -10.21 6.88
CA SER A 311 -12.82 -9.34 7.56
C SER A 311 -13.23 -9.81 8.97
N ASP A 312 -13.00 -11.08 9.30
CA ASP A 312 -13.20 -11.68 10.63
C ASP A 312 -11.94 -11.63 11.52
N GLY A 313 -10.86 -11.04 11.04
CA GLY A 313 -9.56 -10.91 11.70
C GLY A 313 -8.67 -12.15 11.60
N ASN A 314 -9.07 -13.18 10.83
CA ASN A 314 -8.28 -14.39 10.63
C ASN A 314 -7.30 -14.24 9.45
N LEU A 315 -6.19 -14.97 9.50
CA LEU A 315 -5.17 -14.91 8.46
C LEU A 315 -5.55 -15.78 7.26
N ILE A 316 -5.28 -15.28 6.06
CA ILE A 316 -5.13 -16.05 4.83
C ILE A 316 -3.64 -16.09 4.51
N VAL A 317 -3.06 -17.27 4.36
CA VAL A 317 -1.62 -17.45 4.09
C VAL A 317 -1.43 -18.35 2.88
N SER A 318 -0.54 -17.94 1.99
CA SER A 318 -0.14 -18.71 0.82
C SER A 318 1.16 -19.46 1.07
N PHE A 319 1.12 -20.78 0.98
CA PHE A 319 2.27 -21.68 1.09
C PHE A 319 2.64 -22.23 -0.28
N ARG A 320 3.64 -21.60 -0.91
CA ARG A 320 4.06 -21.87 -2.29
C ARG A 320 4.44 -23.34 -2.50
N SER A 321 5.26 -23.89 -1.61
CA SER A 321 5.78 -25.26 -1.77
C SER A 321 4.70 -26.33 -1.58
N LEU A 322 3.59 -25.98 -0.92
CA LEU A 322 2.44 -26.87 -0.75
C LEU A 322 1.38 -26.68 -1.86
N SER A 323 1.54 -25.68 -2.72
CA SER A 323 0.51 -25.25 -3.68
C SER A 323 -0.84 -24.99 -3.01
N GLU A 324 -0.81 -24.34 -1.84
CA GLU A 324 -1.97 -24.24 -0.96
C GLU A 324 -2.15 -22.84 -0.35
N ILE A 325 -3.43 -22.45 -0.20
CA ILE A 325 -3.87 -21.33 0.62
C ILE A 325 -4.53 -21.87 1.89
N THR A 326 -4.11 -21.37 3.05
CA THR A 326 -4.60 -21.78 4.36
C THR A 326 -5.24 -20.60 5.09
N LYS A 327 -6.43 -20.80 5.68
CA LYS A 327 -7.01 -19.85 6.64
C LYS A 327 -6.70 -20.27 8.07
N ILE A 328 -6.18 -19.34 8.87
CA ILE A 328 -5.70 -19.58 10.24
C ILE A 328 -6.44 -18.66 11.21
N ASP A 329 -6.98 -19.24 12.28
CA ASP A 329 -7.60 -18.51 13.37
C ASP A 329 -6.53 -17.77 14.19
N THR A 330 -6.62 -16.43 14.25
CA THR A 330 -5.60 -15.60 14.92
C THR A 330 -5.70 -15.62 16.44
N ARG A 331 -6.76 -16.19 17.02
CA ARG A 331 -6.97 -16.27 18.47
C ARG A 331 -6.44 -17.58 19.05
N THR A 332 -6.54 -18.66 18.26
CA THR A 332 -6.24 -20.03 18.70
C THR A 332 -5.06 -20.66 17.95
N GLY A 333 -4.68 -20.10 16.79
CA GLY A 333 -3.72 -20.71 15.88
C GLY A 333 -4.27 -21.90 15.08
N ALA A 334 -5.56 -22.23 15.23
CA ALA A 334 -6.16 -23.37 14.54
C ALA A 334 -6.22 -23.13 13.02
N VAL A 335 -5.92 -24.18 12.24
CA VAL A 335 -6.17 -24.18 10.79
C VAL A 335 -7.66 -24.34 10.55
N LEU A 336 -8.30 -23.31 10.00
CA LEU A 336 -9.74 -23.29 9.74
C LEU A 336 -10.08 -24.03 8.45
N TRP A 337 -9.27 -23.85 7.40
CA TRP A 337 -9.39 -24.57 6.13
C TRP A 337 -8.12 -24.50 5.29
N ARG A 338 -8.04 -25.41 4.32
CA ARG A 338 -6.92 -25.59 3.38
C ARG A 338 -7.44 -25.76 1.96
N MET A 339 -7.02 -24.91 1.03
CA MET A 339 -7.46 -24.88 -0.38
C MET A 339 -6.26 -25.10 -1.30
N GLY A 340 -6.35 -26.08 -2.20
CA GLY A 340 -5.24 -26.48 -3.08
C GLY A 340 -4.31 -27.52 -2.43
N GLY A 341 -3.31 -27.96 -3.19
CA GLY A 341 -2.27 -28.88 -2.72
C GLY A 341 -2.76 -30.29 -2.36
N LEU A 342 -1.89 -31.06 -1.69
CA LEU A 342 -2.16 -32.45 -1.30
C LEU A 342 -3.22 -32.59 -0.20
N LYS A 343 -3.47 -31.52 0.57
CA LYS A 343 -4.45 -31.48 1.67
C LYS A 343 -5.67 -30.62 1.34
N ASN A 344 -5.93 -30.43 0.06
CA ASN A 344 -7.07 -29.67 -0.43
C ASN A 344 -8.39 -30.15 0.20
N GLN A 345 -9.16 -29.21 0.72
CA GLN A 345 -10.50 -29.46 1.26
C GLN A 345 -11.60 -28.97 0.32
N PHE A 346 -11.27 -28.25 -0.76
CA PHE A 346 -12.24 -27.56 -1.60
C PHE A 346 -12.55 -28.30 -2.91
N THR A 347 -13.81 -28.30 -3.31
CA THR A 347 -14.22 -28.73 -4.65
C THR A 347 -14.20 -27.52 -5.59
N PHE A 348 -13.36 -27.59 -6.64
CA PHE A 348 -13.34 -26.59 -7.71
C PHE A 348 -14.49 -26.89 -8.68
N GLN A 349 -15.44 -25.97 -8.78
CA GLN A 349 -16.73 -26.19 -9.43
C GLN A 349 -16.66 -26.11 -10.96
N ASP A 350 -15.67 -25.39 -11.51
CA ASP A 350 -15.56 -25.19 -12.95
C ASP A 350 -14.82 -26.36 -13.62
N ALA A 351 -15.44 -26.94 -14.65
CA ALA A 351 -14.90 -28.10 -15.35
C ALA A 351 -13.56 -27.77 -16.03
N GLY A 352 -12.50 -28.49 -15.66
CA GLY A 352 -11.16 -28.30 -16.22
C GLY A 352 -10.33 -27.21 -15.54
N ALA A 353 -10.87 -26.49 -14.55
CA ALA A 353 -10.05 -25.65 -13.68
C ALA A 353 -9.17 -26.57 -12.81
N LEU A 354 -7.87 -26.57 -13.08
CA LEU A 354 -6.91 -27.14 -12.15
C LEU A 354 -6.85 -26.23 -10.92
N ALA A 355 -6.57 -26.80 -9.75
CA ALA A 355 -6.13 -25.97 -8.64
C ALA A 355 -4.82 -25.26 -9.07
N PHE A 356 -4.65 -24.02 -8.65
CA PHE A 356 -3.40 -23.28 -8.80
C PHE A 356 -2.22 -24.07 -8.21
N SER A 357 -1.01 -23.76 -8.68
CA SER A 357 0.21 -24.41 -8.19
C SER A 357 1.37 -23.43 -8.05
N PHE A 358 2.10 -23.54 -6.94
CA PHE A 358 3.20 -22.65 -6.58
C PHE A 358 2.83 -21.16 -6.59
N GLN A 359 1.57 -20.86 -6.29
CA GLN A 359 0.95 -19.55 -6.39
C GLN A 359 1.63 -18.47 -5.55
N HIS A 360 1.52 -17.21 -5.96
CA HIS A 360 2.04 -16.03 -5.24
C HIS A 360 1.00 -14.92 -5.10
N GLY A 361 1.26 -14.02 -4.14
CA GLY A 361 0.56 -12.75 -4.02
C GLY A 361 -0.94 -12.90 -3.78
N VAL A 362 -1.33 -13.84 -2.92
CA VAL A 362 -2.73 -14.08 -2.56
C VAL A 362 -3.25 -12.89 -1.76
N ARG A 363 -4.38 -12.34 -2.19
CA ARG A 363 -5.08 -11.23 -1.55
C ARG A 363 -6.57 -11.50 -1.51
N LEU A 364 -7.24 -11.03 -0.45
CA LEU A 364 -8.69 -10.91 -0.44
C LEU A 364 -9.10 -9.63 -1.15
N THR A 365 -10.03 -9.73 -2.10
CA THR A 365 -10.58 -8.57 -2.83
C THR A 365 -11.95 -8.15 -2.30
N ALA A 366 -12.59 -9.06 -1.57
CA ALA A 366 -13.83 -8.89 -0.83
C ALA A 366 -13.97 -10.13 0.11
N PRO A 367 -14.93 -10.15 1.06
CA PRO A 367 -15.23 -11.37 1.80
C PRO A 367 -15.43 -12.54 0.83
N ASP A 368 -14.80 -13.68 1.11
CA ASP A 368 -14.93 -14.89 0.28
C ASP A 368 -14.42 -14.78 -1.18
N HIS A 369 -13.70 -13.71 -1.53
CA HIS A 369 -13.11 -13.50 -2.85
C HIS A 369 -11.59 -13.39 -2.80
N LEU A 370 -10.91 -14.28 -3.52
CA LEU A 370 -9.44 -14.32 -3.63
C LEU A 370 -8.98 -13.87 -5.02
N LEU A 371 -7.84 -13.20 -5.04
CA LEU A 371 -7.05 -12.92 -6.23
C LEU A 371 -5.61 -13.40 -5.97
N LEU A 372 -5.04 -14.10 -6.95
CA LEU A 372 -3.70 -14.67 -6.85
C LEU A 372 -3.02 -14.76 -8.22
N LEU A 373 -1.70 -14.94 -8.23
CA LEU A 373 -0.97 -15.39 -9.40
C LEU A 373 -0.77 -16.90 -9.30
N ASP A 374 -1.41 -17.68 -10.17
CA ASP A 374 -1.08 -19.08 -10.40
C ASP A 374 0.19 -19.15 -11.24
N ASN A 375 1.26 -19.67 -10.66
CA ASN A 375 2.55 -19.68 -11.31
C ASN A 375 2.69 -20.86 -12.27
N LEU A 376 2.16 -22.05 -11.91
CA LEU A 376 2.47 -23.31 -12.59
C LEU A 376 1.27 -24.28 -12.73
N GLY A 377 0.06 -23.91 -12.34
CA GLY A 377 -1.14 -24.75 -12.47
C GLY A 377 -1.61 -24.90 -13.91
N ASP A 378 -1.58 -23.83 -14.72
CA ASP A 378 -1.90 -23.86 -16.15
C ASP A 378 -0.65 -24.14 -17.02
N PRO A 379 -0.66 -25.20 -17.87
CA PRO A 379 0.48 -25.54 -18.73
C PRO A 379 0.78 -24.51 -19.83
N SER A 380 -0.17 -23.62 -20.13
CA SER A 380 0.00 -22.54 -21.11
C SER A 380 0.83 -21.36 -20.59
N GLY A 381 0.97 -21.21 -19.27
CA GLY A 381 1.72 -20.13 -18.64
C GLY A 381 1.10 -19.69 -17.31
N SER A 382 1.77 -18.79 -16.60
CA SER A 382 1.26 -18.24 -15.34
C SER A 382 0.05 -17.34 -15.58
N ARG A 383 -0.90 -17.36 -14.65
CA ARG A 383 -2.18 -16.66 -14.78
C ARG A 383 -2.57 -15.94 -13.51
N ALA A 384 -3.08 -14.72 -13.63
CA ALA A 384 -3.78 -14.07 -12.53
C ALA A 384 -5.20 -14.64 -12.45
N GLU A 385 -5.56 -15.20 -11.31
CA GLU A 385 -6.81 -15.94 -11.14
C GLU A 385 -7.64 -15.36 -10.00
N ARG A 386 -8.96 -15.30 -10.24
CA ARG A 386 -9.94 -14.86 -9.26
C ARG A 386 -10.80 -16.03 -8.84
N TYR A 387 -10.99 -16.20 -7.55
CA TYR A 387 -11.85 -17.23 -6.98
C TYR A 387 -12.89 -16.62 -6.07
N GLU A 388 -14.12 -17.12 -6.16
CA GLU A 388 -15.13 -17.01 -5.12
C GLU A 388 -15.18 -18.34 -4.39
N TYR A 389 -15.11 -18.36 -3.06
CA TYR A 389 -15.11 -19.59 -2.29
C TYR A 389 -16.21 -19.60 -1.23
N ASP A 390 -16.79 -20.77 -0.96
CA ASP A 390 -17.73 -20.97 0.13
C ASP A 390 -17.03 -21.82 1.18
N ALA A 391 -16.66 -21.21 2.31
CA ALA A 391 -15.96 -21.91 3.37
C ALA A 391 -16.79 -23.02 4.03
N PRO A 392 -18.07 -22.82 4.40
CA PRO A 392 -18.93 -23.90 4.91
C PRO A 392 -19.10 -25.09 3.96
N LEU A 393 -19.37 -24.84 2.68
CA LEU A 393 -19.59 -25.87 1.67
C LEU A 393 -18.29 -26.46 1.11
N ARG A 394 -17.16 -25.80 1.38
CA ARG A 394 -15.84 -26.14 0.83
C ARG A 394 -15.87 -26.22 -0.69
N THR A 395 -16.38 -25.17 -1.33
CA THR A 395 -16.39 -25.06 -2.79
C THR A 395 -15.67 -23.81 -3.23
N ALA A 396 -15.01 -23.86 -4.38
CA ALA A 396 -14.36 -22.72 -5.02
C ALA A 396 -14.79 -22.64 -6.48
N ARG A 397 -15.06 -21.43 -6.97
CA ARG A 397 -15.44 -21.15 -8.34
C ARG A 397 -14.50 -20.10 -8.91
N GLN A 398 -13.89 -20.41 -10.03
CA GLN A 398 -13.02 -19.48 -10.74
C GLN A 398 -13.88 -18.47 -11.49
N THR A 399 -13.70 -17.19 -11.17
CA THR A 399 -14.47 -16.08 -11.74
C THR A 399 -13.71 -15.31 -12.81
N GLY A 400 -12.39 -15.52 -12.90
CA GLY A 400 -11.52 -14.92 -13.91
C GLY A 400 -10.17 -15.61 -13.97
N SER A 401 -9.56 -15.60 -15.16
CA SER A 401 -8.21 -16.14 -15.40
C SER A 401 -7.51 -15.39 -16.53
N TYR A 402 -6.47 -14.64 -16.20
CA TYR A 402 -5.82 -13.70 -17.11
C TYR A 402 -4.35 -14.05 -17.29
N GLY A 403 -3.92 -14.26 -18.54
CA GLY A 403 -2.54 -14.57 -18.87
C GLY A 403 -1.95 -13.54 -19.84
N SER A 404 -0.62 -13.45 -19.86
CA SER A 404 0.11 -12.60 -20.81
C SER A 404 0.01 -13.13 -22.24
N SER A 405 0.09 -12.23 -23.23
CA SER A 405 0.32 -12.58 -24.63
C SER A 405 1.53 -11.81 -25.18
N PRO A 406 2.60 -12.50 -25.65
CA PRO A 406 2.77 -13.96 -25.62
C PRO A 406 2.81 -14.52 -24.19
N ALA A 407 2.49 -15.80 -24.03
CA ALA A 407 2.44 -16.45 -22.73
C ALA A 407 3.82 -16.44 -22.04
N VAL A 408 3.79 -16.32 -20.71
CA VAL A 408 5.00 -16.36 -19.87
C VAL A 408 4.80 -17.28 -18.68
N THR A 409 5.89 -17.84 -18.19
CA THR A 409 5.92 -18.59 -16.94
C THR A 409 6.79 -17.86 -15.93
N ALA A 410 6.17 -17.37 -14.86
CA ALA A 410 6.83 -16.83 -13.69
C ALA A 410 7.02 -17.96 -12.68
N ALA A 411 8.13 -18.71 -12.73
CA ALA A 411 8.33 -19.82 -11.79
C ALA A 411 8.53 -19.38 -10.32
N LEU A 412 8.86 -18.10 -10.10
CA LEU A 412 9.19 -17.50 -8.80
C LEU A 412 8.58 -16.09 -8.72
N GLY A 413 8.13 -15.70 -7.54
CA GLY A 413 7.63 -14.35 -7.31
C GLY A 413 6.42 -14.00 -8.17
N GLY A 414 6.27 -12.70 -8.42
CA GLY A 414 5.08 -12.13 -9.02
C GLY A 414 4.03 -11.79 -7.97
N SER A 415 3.11 -10.93 -8.36
CA SER A 415 1.98 -10.53 -7.54
C SER A 415 0.79 -10.15 -8.40
N THR A 416 -0.35 -10.08 -7.75
CA THR A 416 -1.56 -9.48 -8.30
C THR A 416 -2.02 -8.36 -7.39
N GLN A 417 -2.74 -7.40 -7.97
CA GLN A 417 -3.41 -6.35 -7.21
C GLN A 417 -4.77 -6.09 -7.85
N ASP A 418 -5.81 -6.15 -7.03
CA ASP A 418 -7.15 -5.75 -7.42
C ASP A 418 -7.22 -4.23 -7.59
N LEU A 419 -7.85 -3.78 -8.67
CA LEU A 419 -8.00 -2.38 -9.03
C LEU A 419 -9.48 -2.05 -9.29
N PRO A 420 -9.89 -0.78 -9.11
CA PRO A 420 -11.27 -0.36 -9.34
C PRO A 420 -11.82 -0.78 -10.71
N GLY A 421 -13.11 -1.14 -10.74
CA GLY A 421 -13.78 -1.55 -11.97
C GLY A 421 -13.44 -2.96 -12.43
N GLY A 422 -12.98 -3.84 -11.54
CA GLY A 422 -12.62 -5.24 -11.85
C GLY A 422 -11.28 -5.39 -12.57
N ARG A 423 -10.48 -4.32 -12.59
CA ARG A 423 -9.15 -4.33 -13.20
C ARG A 423 -8.15 -5.09 -12.32
N THR A 424 -7.07 -5.55 -12.92
CA THR A 424 -6.03 -6.31 -12.22
C THR A 424 -4.65 -5.88 -12.69
N LEU A 425 -3.78 -5.45 -11.77
CA LEU A 425 -2.35 -5.32 -12.06
C LEU A 425 -1.67 -6.66 -11.74
N VAL A 426 -0.77 -7.12 -12.61
CA VAL A 426 -0.04 -8.37 -12.47
C VAL A 426 1.42 -8.13 -12.72
N SER A 427 2.30 -8.58 -11.82
CA SER A 427 3.72 -8.75 -12.11
C SER A 427 4.05 -10.23 -12.29
N PHE A 428 4.79 -10.55 -13.35
CA PHE A 428 5.22 -11.91 -13.68
C PHE A 428 6.68 -12.17 -13.24
N GLY A 429 7.07 -11.64 -12.08
CA GLY A 429 8.34 -11.95 -11.43
C GLY A 429 9.56 -11.88 -12.38
N PRO A 430 10.31 -12.99 -12.56
CA PRO A 430 11.53 -13.03 -13.37
C PRO A 430 11.26 -12.97 -14.87
N ALA A 431 10.02 -13.14 -15.33
CA ALA A 431 9.67 -12.96 -16.72
C ALA A 431 9.73 -11.48 -17.15
N GLY A 432 9.88 -10.55 -16.20
CA GLY A 432 10.03 -9.14 -16.52
C GLY A 432 8.79 -8.59 -17.18
N ARG A 433 7.62 -8.81 -16.59
CA ARG A 433 6.39 -8.21 -17.11
C ARG A 433 5.59 -7.65 -15.96
N VAL A 434 5.10 -6.44 -16.17
CA VAL A 434 4.05 -5.85 -15.37
C VAL A 434 2.97 -5.41 -16.34
N GLU A 435 1.78 -5.96 -16.17
CA GLU A 435 0.65 -5.77 -17.08
C GLU A 435 -0.60 -5.44 -16.27
N GLU A 436 -1.42 -4.54 -16.80
CA GLU A 436 -2.74 -4.25 -16.27
C GLU A 436 -3.80 -4.83 -17.21
N TYR A 437 -4.75 -5.53 -16.62
CA TYR A 437 -5.87 -6.16 -17.29
C TYR A 437 -7.16 -5.43 -16.92
N ASP A 438 -8.04 -5.25 -17.91
CA ASP A 438 -9.40 -4.81 -17.65
C ASP A 438 -10.26 -5.94 -17.04
N ALA A 439 -11.52 -5.65 -16.71
CA ALA A 439 -12.45 -6.64 -16.15
C ALA A 439 -12.74 -7.82 -17.09
N SER A 440 -12.53 -7.65 -18.41
CA SER A 440 -12.69 -8.71 -19.41
C SER A 440 -11.43 -9.56 -19.59
N GLY A 441 -10.31 -9.18 -18.96
CA GLY A 441 -9.04 -9.86 -19.08
C GLY A 441 -8.18 -9.41 -20.25
N GLN A 442 -8.47 -8.26 -20.85
CA GLN A 442 -7.63 -7.69 -21.90
C GLN A 442 -6.53 -6.82 -21.30
N VAL A 443 -5.30 -6.95 -21.81
CA VAL A 443 -4.19 -6.09 -21.40
C VAL A 443 -4.43 -4.67 -21.90
N VAL A 444 -4.61 -3.73 -20.99
CA VAL A 444 -4.83 -2.30 -21.27
C VAL A 444 -3.59 -1.44 -21.05
N TRP A 445 -2.61 -1.97 -20.32
CA TRP A 445 -1.31 -1.33 -20.09
C TRP A 445 -0.22 -2.33 -19.77
N ARG A 446 1.03 -2.04 -20.14
CA ARG A 446 2.21 -2.84 -19.76
C ARG A 446 3.48 -2.01 -19.73
N ILE A 447 4.45 -2.45 -18.94
CA ILE A 447 5.83 -1.97 -19.04
C ILE A 447 6.52 -2.61 -20.25
N GLU A 448 7.30 -1.81 -20.97
CA GLU A 448 8.15 -2.19 -22.09
C GLU A 448 9.63 -1.84 -21.80
N GLY A 449 10.55 -2.71 -22.26
CA GLY A 449 11.99 -2.51 -22.11
C GLY A 449 12.50 -2.70 -20.68
N ASN A 450 13.75 -3.18 -20.55
CA ASN A 450 14.47 -3.37 -19.27
C ASN A 450 13.66 -4.01 -18.14
N ALA A 451 12.77 -4.94 -18.49
CA ALA A 451 11.98 -5.62 -17.52
C ALA A 451 12.82 -6.77 -16.96
N GLY A 452 13.73 -6.42 -16.07
CA GLY A 452 14.45 -7.38 -15.25
C GLY A 452 13.51 -8.04 -14.26
N TYR A 453 14.07 -8.64 -13.22
CA TYR A 453 13.26 -9.24 -12.17
C TYR A 453 12.45 -8.17 -11.42
N VAL A 454 11.12 -8.19 -11.60
CA VAL A 454 10.16 -7.38 -10.83
C VAL A 454 9.41 -8.31 -9.89
N PHE A 455 9.93 -8.47 -8.67
CA PHE A 455 9.38 -9.43 -7.71
C PHE A 455 7.89 -9.19 -7.44
N ARG A 456 7.51 -7.95 -7.16
CA ARG A 456 6.13 -7.48 -6.99
C ARG A 456 5.98 -6.09 -7.59
N ALA A 457 4.75 -5.75 -7.97
CA ALA A 457 4.39 -4.40 -8.38
C ALA A 457 3.01 -4.01 -7.82
N GLN A 458 2.86 -2.74 -7.48
CA GLN A 458 1.63 -2.17 -6.95
C GLN A 458 1.32 -0.83 -7.61
N ARG A 459 0.06 -0.61 -7.97
CA ARG A 459 -0.45 0.69 -8.39
C ARG A 459 -0.82 1.52 -7.18
N ILE A 460 -0.32 2.75 -7.14
CA ILE A 460 -0.61 3.77 -6.12
C ILE A 460 -1.26 4.99 -6.77
N ARG A 461 -2.07 5.73 -6.02
CA ARG A 461 -2.77 6.92 -6.54
C ARG A 461 -1.98 8.22 -6.38
N SER A 462 -1.01 8.27 -5.47
CA SER A 462 -0.34 9.51 -5.08
C SER A 462 1.06 9.26 -4.57
N LEU A 463 2.03 10.10 -4.97
CA LEU A 463 3.38 10.11 -4.39
C LEU A 463 3.40 10.67 -2.96
N TYR A 464 2.38 11.45 -2.58
CA TYR A 464 2.28 12.10 -1.26
C TYR A 464 1.56 11.23 -0.23
N ARG A 465 0.68 10.35 -0.70
CA ARG A 465 -0.07 9.38 0.09
C ARG A 465 -0.07 8.06 -0.67
N PRO A 466 1.05 7.34 -0.69
CA PRO A 466 1.23 6.15 -1.54
C PRO A 466 0.43 4.94 -1.07
N GLY A 467 -0.19 4.98 0.11
CA GLY A 467 -0.80 3.82 0.72
C GLY A 467 -1.85 3.13 -0.16
N VAL A 468 -1.77 1.80 -0.17
CA VAL A 468 -2.65 0.89 -0.90
C VAL A 468 -3.50 0.11 0.09
N GLY A 469 -4.73 -0.20 -0.30
CA GLY A 469 -5.67 -0.92 0.56
C GLY A 469 -6.36 -0.02 1.59
N SER A 470 -7.26 -0.61 2.36
CA SER A 470 -7.83 0.05 3.53
C SER A 470 -6.94 -0.28 4.73
N PRO A 471 -6.67 0.67 5.63
CA PRO A 471 -6.11 0.34 6.93
C PRO A 471 -7.05 -0.67 7.61
N ARG A 472 -6.53 -1.81 8.02
CA ARG A 472 -7.31 -2.88 8.65
C ARG A 472 -7.27 -2.75 10.17
#